data_AF-A0A2S5DF41-F1
#
_entry.id   AF-A0A2S5DF41-F1
#
_cell.length_a   1.000
_cell.length_b   1.000
_cell.length_c   1.000
_cell.angle_alpha   90.00
_cell.angle_beta   90.00
_cell.angle_gamma   90.00
#
_symmetry.space_group_name_H-M   'P 1'
#
loop_
_entity.id
_entity.type
_entity.pdbx_description
1 polymer ?
#
loop_
_entity_poly.entity_id
_entity_poly.type
_entity_poly.pdbx_seq_one_letter_code
_entity_poly.pdbx_strand_id
1 'polypeptide(L)'
;GLGWWLGFEQQVLVSLATRAVTTPIAMSLAGGLGGAPELAAMFVIVSGIVGAVLAPPLFKLLGWHDDMVLGVATGVTAHGIGTARVFHLSETAGAFAGLAMGLNGVFTAMLLPWLVRWAHLG
;
A
#
# COMPACT_ATOMS: atom_id res chain seq x y z
N GLY A 1 -4.37 13.94 7.47
CA GLY A 1 -4.86 13.65 8.83
C GLY A 1 -3.74 13.76 9.84
N LEU A 2 -3.14 12.63 10.26
CA LEU A 2 -2.06 12.64 11.26
C LEU A 2 -0.81 13.41 10.84
N GLY A 3 -0.36 13.29 9.59
CA GLY A 3 0.82 14.03 9.11
C GLY A 3 0.66 15.56 9.17
N TRP A 4 -0.56 16.06 8.95
CA TRP A 4 -0.88 17.48 9.12
C TRP A 4 -0.76 17.90 10.57
N TRP A 5 -1.25 17.07 11.49
CA TRP A 5 -1.14 17.29 12.94
C TRP A 5 0.32 17.26 13.43
N LEU A 6 1.17 16.45 12.79
CA LEU A 6 2.59 16.36 13.08
C LEU A 6 3.42 17.46 12.39
N GLY A 7 2.79 18.36 11.62
CA GLY A 7 3.47 19.48 10.98
C GLY A 7 4.35 19.10 9.78
N PHE A 8 4.05 17.99 9.10
CA PHE A 8 4.84 17.57 7.93
C PHE A 8 4.64 18.53 6.75
N GLU A 9 5.74 18.74 6.02
CA GLU A 9 5.72 19.55 4.80
C GLU A 9 4.83 18.94 3.71
N GLN A 10 4.28 19.79 2.85
CA GLN A 10 3.35 19.39 1.79
C GLN A 10 3.93 18.30 0.89
N GLN A 11 5.22 18.41 0.53
CA GLN A 11 5.90 17.42 -0.30
C GLN A 11 5.93 16.03 0.37
N VAL A 12 6.17 15.98 1.69
CA VAL A 12 6.15 14.75 2.49
C VAL A 12 4.75 14.18 2.56
N LEU A 13 3.75 15.04 2.77
CA LEU A 13 2.34 14.64 2.85
C LEU A 13 1.83 14.03 1.56
N VAL A 14 2.16 14.64 0.41
CA VAL A 14 1.81 14.12 -0.92
C VAL A 14 2.50 12.77 -1.17
N SER A 15 3.80 12.65 -0.88
CA SER A 15 4.51 11.36 -0.98
C SER A 15 3.92 10.29 -0.06
N LEU A 16 3.52 10.67 1.16
CA LEU A 16 2.92 9.74 2.12
C LEU A 16 1.50 9.31 1.70
N ALA A 17 0.79 10.13 0.95
CA ALA A 17 -0.54 9.83 0.44
C ALA A 17 -0.52 8.75 -0.65
N THR A 18 0.59 8.62 -1.39
CA THR A 18 0.74 7.61 -2.46
C THR A 18 1.19 6.24 -1.93
N ARG A 19 1.43 6.08 -0.62
CA ARG A 19 1.92 4.81 -0.02
C ARG A 19 1.03 3.59 -0.24
N ALA A 20 -0.24 3.80 -0.58
CA ALA A 20 -1.25 2.75 -0.73
C ALA A 20 -1.21 2.02 -2.09
N VAL A 21 -0.25 2.34 -2.96
CA VAL A 21 -0.02 1.64 -4.24
C VAL A 21 1.38 1.04 -4.30
N THR A 22 1.69 0.32 -5.39
CA THR A 22 3.03 -0.21 -5.63
C THR A 22 4.03 0.89 -5.91
N THR A 23 5.31 0.63 -5.64
CA THR A 23 6.40 1.61 -5.75
C THR A 23 6.42 2.38 -7.07
N PRO A 24 6.31 1.74 -8.26
CA PRO A 24 6.32 2.49 -9.53
C PRO A 24 5.15 3.48 -9.65
N ILE A 25 3.95 3.05 -9.23
CA ILE A 25 2.74 3.89 -9.26
C ILE A 25 2.88 5.03 -8.25
N ALA A 26 3.37 4.74 -7.04
CA ALA A 26 3.56 5.72 -5.98
C ALA A 26 4.54 6.83 -6.39
N MET A 27 5.66 6.45 -7.00
CA MET A 27 6.69 7.36 -7.49
C MET A 27 6.15 8.25 -8.61
N SER A 28 5.43 7.66 -9.57
CA SER A 28 4.81 8.39 -10.68
C SER A 28 3.77 9.41 -10.19
N LEU A 29 2.88 9.00 -9.28
CA LEU A 29 1.87 9.89 -8.70
C LEU A 29 2.50 10.98 -7.83
N ALA A 30 3.48 10.64 -6.99
CA ALA A 30 4.16 11.63 -6.14
C ALA A 30 4.83 12.71 -6.99
N GLY A 31 5.61 12.32 -8.01
CA GLY A 31 6.25 13.28 -8.91
C GLY A 31 5.24 14.16 -9.66
N GLY A 32 4.11 13.59 -10.10
CA GLY A 32 3.05 14.33 -10.79
C GLY A 32 2.23 15.26 -9.89
N LEU A 33 2.24 15.05 -8.58
CA LEU A 33 1.44 15.79 -7.59
C LEU A 33 2.28 16.73 -6.71
N GLY A 34 3.57 16.91 -7.01
CA GLY A 34 4.47 17.79 -6.24
C GLY A 34 5.05 17.15 -4.96
N GLY A 35 4.94 15.83 -4.81
CA GLY A 35 5.65 15.04 -3.81
C GLY A 35 7.07 14.66 -4.27
N ALA A 36 7.85 14.08 -3.37
CA ALA A 36 9.13 13.45 -3.68
C ALA A 36 8.95 11.96 -4.02
N PRO A 37 9.32 11.50 -5.24
CA PRO A 37 9.25 10.09 -5.63
C PRO A 37 10.05 9.16 -4.70
N GLU A 38 11.19 9.60 -4.21
CA GLU A 38 12.08 8.82 -3.34
C GLU A 38 11.42 8.54 -1.98
N LEU A 39 10.73 9.54 -1.42
CA LEU A 39 9.94 9.38 -0.19
C LEU A 39 8.75 8.46 -0.41
N ALA A 40 8.08 8.57 -1.56
CA ALA A 40 6.97 7.68 -1.90
C ALA A 40 7.44 6.21 -1.96
N ALA A 41 8.58 5.95 -2.61
CA ALA A 41 9.18 4.62 -2.66
C ALA A 41 9.49 4.09 -1.24
N MET A 42 10.10 4.93 -0.41
CA MET A 42 10.42 4.60 0.98
C MET A 42 9.18 4.23 1.79
N PHE A 43 8.12 5.04 1.72
CA PHE A 43 6.88 4.77 2.45
C PHE A 43 6.21 3.47 2.01
N VAL A 44 6.18 3.18 0.69
CA VAL A 44 5.64 1.91 0.17
C VAL A 44 6.44 0.71 0.67
N ILE A 45 7.77 0.80 0.64
CA ILE A 45 8.64 -0.30 1.10
C ILE A 45 8.41 -0.56 2.59
N VAL A 46 8.39 0.49 3.41
CA VAL A 46 8.17 0.35 4.86
C VAL A 46 6.80 -0.25 5.15
N SER A 47 5.73 0.27 4.52
CA SER A 47 4.38 -0.30 4.73
C SER A 47 4.29 -1.76 4.25
N GLY A 48 4.93 -2.08 3.13
CA GLY A 48 4.98 -3.43 2.59
C GLY A 48 5.70 -4.41 3.51
N ILE A 49 6.84 -4.02 4.08
CA ILE A 49 7.58 -4.83 5.06
C ILE A 49 6.75 -5.05 6.32
N VAL A 50 6.18 -3.97 6.89
CA VAL A 50 5.35 -4.05 8.09
C VAL A 50 4.19 -5.02 7.88
N GLY A 51 3.46 -4.88 6.76
CA GLY A 51 2.36 -5.78 6.46
C GLY A 51 2.80 -7.23 6.22
N ALA A 52 3.91 -7.46 5.51
CA ALA A 52 4.45 -8.80 5.29
C ALA A 52 4.85 -9.51 6.59
N VAL A 53 5.41 -8.77 7.55
CA VAL A 53 5.83 -9.31 8.85
C VAL A 53 4.63 -9.55 9.76
N LEU A 54 3.68 -8.61 9.80
CA LEU A 54 2.58 -8.64 10.78
C LEU A 54 1.34 -9.42 10.32
N ALA A 55 1.03 -9.47 9.02
CA ALA A 55 -0.24 -10.05 8.55
C ALA A 55 -0.37 -11.56 8.87
N PRO A 56 0.62 -12.43 8.59
CA PRO A 56 0.49 -13.85 8.90
C PRO A 56 0.33 -14.18 10.41
N PRO A 57 1.14 -13.63 11.34
CA PRO A 57 0.95 -13.91 12.76
C PRO A 57 -0.35 -13.31 13.29
N LEU A 58 -0.78 -12.15 12.78
CA LEU A 58 -2.05 -11.54 13.19
C LEU A 58 -3.24 -12.39 12.75
N PHE A 59 -3.24 -12.91 11.51
CA PHE A 59 -4.28 -13.83 11.03
C PHE A 59 -4.40 -15.08 11.90
N LYS A 60 -3.24 -15.67 12.26
CA LYS A 60 -3.19 -16.82 13.17
C LYS A 60 -3.74 -16.48 14.56
N LEU A 61 -3.37 -15.32 15.11
CA LEU A 61 -3.86 -14.86 16.41
C LEU A 61 -5.38 -14.65 16.42
N LEU A 62 -5.94 -14.15 15.31
CA LEU A 62 -7.38 -13.96 15.12
C LEU A 62 -8.13 -15.27 14.83
N GLY A 63 -7.44 -16.40 14.71
CA GLY A 63 -8.04 -17.70 14.41
C GLY A 63 -8.56 -17.81 12.97
N TRP A 64 -8.03 -17.02 12.04
CA TRP A 64 -8.40 -17.10 10.62
C TRP A 64 -7.50 -18.09 9.89
N HIS A 65 -8.12 -19.03 9.19
CA HIS A 65 -7.44 -20.16 8.54
C HIS A 65 -7.65 -20.19 7.02
N ASP A 66 -8.33 -19.20 6.46
CA ASP A 66 -8.64 -19.13 5.03
C ASP A 66 -7.51 -18.40 4.28
N ASP A 67 -6.83 -19.14 3.39
CA ASP A 67 -5.74 -18.65 2.57
C ASP A 67 -6.17 -17.54 1.59
N MET A 68 -7.40 -17.59 1.07
CA MET A 68 -7.94 -16.52 0.23
C MET A 68 -8.05 -15.23 1.03
N VAL A 69 -8.56 -15.31 2.25
CA VAL A 69 -8.71 -14.13 3.12
C VAL A 69 -7.35 -13.56 3.51
N LEU A 70 -6.39 -14.42 3.86
CA LEU A 70 -5.00 -14.00 4.11
C LEU A 70 -4.39 -13.32 2.87
N GLY A 71 -4.60 -13.92 1.72
CA GLY A 71 -4.13 -13.43 0.43
C GLY A 71 -4.68 -12.03 0.12
N VAL A 72 -6.00 -11.90 0.04
CA VAL A 72 -6.66 -10.62 -0.27
C VAL A 72 -6.26 -9.53 0.73
N ALA A 73 -6.33 -9.81 2.04
CA ALA A 73 -5.99 -8.82 3.06
C ALA A 73 -4.53 -8.37 2.94
N THR A 74 -3.60 -9.30 2.73
CA THR A 74 -2.18 -8.97 2.61
C THR A 74 -1.89 -8.25 1.30
N GLY A 75 -2.50 -8.65 0.18
CA GLY A 75 -2.31 -8.04 -1.13
C GLY A 75 -2.77 -6.58 -1.20
N VAL A 76 -3.89 -6.25 -0.54
CA VAL A 76 -4.37 -4.86 -0.44
C VAL A 76 -3.51 -4.01 0.48
N THR A 77 -3.01 -4.57 1.59
CA THR A 77 -2.36 -3.78 2.65
C THR A 77 -0.83 -3.69 2.53
N ALA A 78 -0.19 -4.67 1.89
CA ALA A 78 1.27 -4.84 1.91
C ALA A 78 1.89 -5.01 0.50
N HIS A 79 1.07 -4.96 -0.55
CA HIS A 79 1.47 -4.94 -1.96
C HIS A 79 2.44 -6.07 -2.31
N GLY A 80 3.40 -5.82 -3.21
CA GLY A 80 4.29 -6.86 -3.74
C GLY A 80 5.12 -7.59 -2.68
N ILE A 81 5.60 -6.88 -1.66
CA ILE A 81 6.40 -7.49 -0.58
C ILE A 81 5.54 -8.45 0.25
N GLY A 82 4.33 -8.02 0.63
CA GLY A 82 3.38 -8.87 1.35
C GLY A 82 2.89 -10.04 0.51
N THR A 83 2.54 -9.80 -0.76
CA THR A 83 2.14 -10.84 -1.72
C THR A 83 3.20 -11.92 -1.84
N ALA A 84 4.47 -11.56 -2.04
CA ALA A 84 5.57 -12.52 -2.09
C ALA A 84 5.69 -13.31 -0.78
N ARG A 85 5.53 -12.64 0.38
CA ARG A 85 5.59 -13.30 1.68
C ARG A 85 4.50 -14.34 1.87
N VAL A 86 3.24 -14.04 1.53
CA VAL A 86 2.15 -15.02 1.69
C VAL A 86 2.17 -16.09 0.61
N PHE A 87 2.72 -15.81 -0.58
CA PHE A 87 2.97 -16.81 -1.62
C PHE A 87 3.90 -17.93 -1.12
N HIS A 88 4.93 -17.59 -0.33
CA HIS A 88 5.79 -18.59 0.32
C HIS A 88 5.09 -19.45 1.38
N LEU A 89 3.94 -19.01 1.89
CA LEU A 89 3.16 -19.76 2.88
C LEU A 89 2.09 -20.63 2.21
N SER A 90 1.44 -20.09 1.18
CA SER A 90 0.41 -20.76 0.40
C SER A 90 0.36 -20.14 -1.00
N GLU A 91 0.39 -21.00 -2.02
CA GLU A 91 0.23 -20.59 -3.42
C GLU A 91 -1.13 -19.91 -3.64
N THR A 92 -2.19 -20.43 -3.01
CA THR A 92 -3.54 -19.85 -3.07
C THR A 92 -3.58 -18.46 -2.45
N ALA A 93 -2.99 -18.28 -1.25
CA ALA A 93 -2.91 -16.96 -0.63
C ALA A 93 -2.12 -15.97 -1.50
N GLY A 94 -1.01 -16.43 -2.08
CA GLY A 94 -0.21 -15.64 -3.00
C GLY A 94 -0.97 -15.22 -4.27
N ALA A 95 -1.73 -16.12 -4.88
CA ALA A 95 -2.54 -15.84 -6.07
C ALA A 95 -3.62 -14.77 -5.80
N PHE A 96 -4.38 -14.93 -4.70
CA PHE A 96 -5.39 -13.95 -4.30
C PHE A 96 -4.78 -12.62 -3.87
N ALA A 97 -3.60 -12.62 -3.24
CA ALA A 97 -2.87 -11.41 -2.92
C ALA A 97 -2.44 -10.64 -4.18
N GLY A 98 -1.93 -11.34 -5.20
CA GLY A 98 -1.58 -10.74 -6.48
C GLY A 98 -2.78 -10.07 -7.18
N LEU A 99 -3.92 -10.76 -7.21
CA LEU A 99 -5.17 -10.23 -7.75
C LEU A 99 -5.62 -8.98 -6.99
N ALA A 100 -5.67 -9.05 -5.66
CA ALA A 100 -6.10 -7.95 -4.81
C ALA A 100 -5.18 -6.73 -4.93
N MET A 101 -3.85 -6.95 -4.99
CA MET A 101 -2.85 -5.90 -5.24
C MET A 101 -3.08 -5.20 -6.58
N GLY A 102 -3.33 -5.97 -7.66
CA GLY A 102 -3.58 -5.42 -8.99
C GLY A 102 -4.82 -4.53 -9.03
N LEU A 103 -5.94 -5.02 -8.47
CA LEU A 103 -7.19 -4.27 -8.39
C LEU A 103 -7.05 -3.00 -7.54
N ASN A 104 -6.40 -3.09 -6.38
CA ASN A 104 -6.14 -1.95 -5.51
C ASN A 104 -5.26 -0.89 -6.20
N GLY A 105 -4.25 -1.33 -6.95
CA GLY A 105 -3.39 -0.44 -7.74
C GLY A 105 -4.16 0.35 -8.79
N VAL A 106 -5.01 -0.32 -9.58
CA VAL A 106 -5.88 0.34 -10.58
C VAL A 106 -6.83 1.32 -9.91
N PHE A 107 -7.53 0.89 -8.86
CA PHE A 107 -8.51 1.71 -8.15
C PHE A 107 -7.87 2.98 -7.57
N THR A 108 -6.72 2.84 -6.91
CA THR A 108 -6.03 3.99 -6.31
C THR A 108 -5.44 4.92 -7.36
N ALA A 109 -4.89 4.39 -8.46
CA ALA A 109 -4.36 5.22 -9.55
C ALA A 109 -5.45 6.11 -10.19
N MET A 110 -6.69 5.61 -10.26
CA MET A 110 -7.83 6.39 -10.78
C MET A 110 -8.34 7.43 -9.76
N LEU A 111 -8.41 7.08 -8.48
CA LEU A 111 -9.03 7.93 -7.44
C LEU A 111 -8.10 8.97 -6.84
N LEU A 112 -6.81 8.64 -6.66
CA LEU A 112 -5.88 9.49 -5.91
C LEU A 112 -5.74 10.91 -6.50
N PRO A 113 -5.64 11.10 -7.84
CA PRO A 113 -5.58 12.45 -8.41
C PRO A 113 -6.81 13.31 -8.07
N TRP A 114 -7.99 12.69 -8.03
CA TRP A 114 -9.23 13.38 -7.67
C TRP A 114 -9.26 13.74 -6.19
N LEU A 115 -8.83 12.81 -5.32
CA LEU A 115 -8.80 13.00 -3.88
C LEU A 115 -7.82 14.10 -3.44
N VAL A 116 -6.65 14.15 -4.08
CA VAL A 116 -5.61 15.16 -3.80
C VAL A 116 -6.07 16.56 -4.19
N ARG A 117 -6.74 16.70 -5.35
CA ARG A 117 -7.38 17.96 -5.76
C ARG A 117 -8.49 18.38 -4.80
N TRP A 118 -9.35 17.44 -4.39
CA TRP A 118 -10.42 17.71 -3.43
C TRP A 118 -9.89 18.15 -2.06
N ALA A 119 -8.79 17.55 -1.60
CA ALA A 119 -8.16 17.88 -0.32
C ALA A 119 -7.32 19.18 -0.35
N HIS A 120 -7.32 19.91 -1.47
CA HIS A 120 -6.47 21.10 -1.70
C HIS A 120 -4.97 20.83 -1.46
N LEU A 121 -4.52 19.60 -1.73
CA LEU A 121 -3.13 19.19 -1.56
C LEU A 121 -2.30 19.34 -2.85
N GLY A 122 -2.87 19.91 -3.92
CA GLY A 122 -2.23 20.15 -5.21
C GLY A 122 -2.79 21.38 -5.90
#